data_AF-A0A443LP80-F1
#
_entry.id   AF-A0A443LP80-F1
#
_cell.length_a   1.000
_cell.length_b   1.000
_cell.length_c   1.000
_cell.angle_alpha   90.00
_cell.angle_beta   90.00
_cell.angle_gamma   90.00
#
_symmetry.space_group_name_H-M   'P 1'
#
loop_
_entity.id
_entity.type
_entity.pdbx_description
1 polymer ?
#
loop_
_entity_poly.entity_id
_entity_poly.type
_entity_poly.pdbx_seq_one_letter_code
_entity_poly.pdbx_strand_id
1 'polypeptide(L)'
;MRWLGAITALAALGAAASWGGGTLLARQAAEGFARLAAEGRGGAASVSAAGFPLRIGAAVTAPALDFPEAGGRWQAPSAELAAPLWAPLDWRIAATAPQELTLAGQRFTLAATDSVATLGLGLGAALPLRRATLTLDAPRLSVEGATAPALAAQDVTATATRAEDGRWQIVAGATALALPKGLNDSLAPGAGLPDVIETVTVDATASLDTPPALMAERMPELTALDLSDAHLSWGGRALDARGALTIDAGGRPEGTITLSTRDWAAWLKVAVAAGLVEAKRVPMLTTLGAYLAQQSTDGAVELPLAFAQGRMSLGPVPLGRAPVLVQRQ
;
A
#
# COMPACT_ATOMS: atom_id res chain seq x y z
N MET A 1 -40.70 -24.31 -23.48
CA MET A 1 -40.79 -25.00 -22.16
C MET A 1 -39.51 -25.77 -21.79
N ARG A 2 -38.89 -26.56 -22.69
CA ARG A 2 -37.69 -27.38 -22.35
C ARG A 2 -36.44 -26.57 -21.96
N TRP A 3 -36.23 -25.41 -22.56
CA TRP A 3 -35.07 -24.54 -22.28
C TRP A 3 -35.19 -23.79 -20.95
N LEU A 4 -36.43 -23.45 -20.55
CA LEU A 4 -36.72 -22.85 -19.24
C LEU A 4 -36.38 -23.84 -18.11
N GLY A 5 -36.72 -25.13 -18.25
CA GLY A 5 -36.37 -26.14 -17.25
C GLY A 5 -34.86 -26.37 -17.09
N ALA A 6 -34.08 -26.30 -18.18
CA ALA A 6 -32.63 -26.42 -18.13
C ALA A 6 -31.97 -25.20 -17.45
N ILE A 7 -32.49 -23.98 -17.71
CA ILE A 7 -32.04 -22.75 -17.05
C ILE A 7 -32.36 -22.80 -15.56
N THR A 8 -33.56 -23.25 -15.17
CA THR A 8 -33.94 -23.40 -13.77
C THR A 8 -33.09 -24.46 -13.06
N ALA A 9 -32.77 -25.58 -13.73
CA ALA A 9 -31.90 -26.62 -13.16
C ALA A 9 -30.45 -26.14 -13.00
N LEU A 10 -29.90 -25.41 -13.97
CA LEU A 10 -28.58 -24.79 -13.86
C LEU A 10 -28.54 -23.69 -12.79
N ALA A 11 -29.59 -22.89 -12.67
CA ALA A 11 -29.74 -21.92 -11.59
C ALA A 11 -29.84 -22.60 -10.23
N ALA A 12 -30.59 -23.70 -10.11
CA ALA A 12 -30.70 -24.50 -8.89
C ALA A 12 -29.38 -25.20 -8.52
N LEU A 13 -28.62 -25.69 -9.50
CA LEU A 13 -27.29 -26.27 -9.29
C LEU A 13 -26.26 -25.22 -8.90
N GLY A 14 -26.26 -24.04 -9.54
CA GLY A 14 -25.42 -22.91 -9.17
C GLY A 14 -25.77 -22.39 -7.76
N ALA A 15 -27.05 -22.29 -7.44
CA ALA A 15 -27.58 -21.97 -6.12
C ALA A 15 -27.14 -22.99 -5.05
N ALA A 16 -27.25 -24.30 -5.34
CA ALA A 16 -26.82 -25.35 -4.42
C ALA A 16 -25.29 -25.36 -4.26
N ALA A 17 -24.52 -25.14 -5.33
CA ALA A 17 -23.07 -25.08 -5.30
C ALA A 17 -22.55 -23.84 -4.54
N SER A 18 -23.15 -22.67 -4.74
CA SER A 18 -22.82 -21.46 -3.97
C SER A 18 -23.19 -21.58 -2.51
N TRP A 19 -24.37 -22.11 -2.19
CA TRP A 19 -24.78 -22.33 -0.81
C TRP A 19 -23.91 -23.37 -0.11
N GLY A 20 -23.68 -24.53 -0.75
CA GLY A 20 -22.81 -25.58 -0.23
C GLY A 20 -21.36 -25.11 -0.06
N GLY A 21 -20.81 -24.42 -1.07
CA GLY A 21 -19.47 -23.85 -1.01
C GLY A 21 -19.35 -22.76 0.05
N GLY A 22 -20.32 -21.84 0.13
CA GLY A 22 -20.35 -20.76 1.12
C GLY A 22 -20.50 -21.27 2.54
N THR A 23 -21.30 -22.31 2.77
CA THR A 23 -21.45 -22.94 4.10
C THR A 23 -20.20 -23.70 4.52
N LEU A 24 -19.54 -24.41 3.61
CA LEU A 24 -18.26 -25.05 3.88
C LEU A 24 -17.19 -23.99 4.21
N LEU A 25 -17.10 -22.94 3.40
CA LEU A 25 -16.17 -21.83 3.63
C LEU A 25 -16.44 -21.16 4.97
N ALA A 26 -17.69 -20.85 5.29
CA ALA A 26 -18.04 -20.21 6.56
C ALA A 26 -17.63 -21.06 7.76
N ARG A 27 -17.79 -22.39 7.68
CA ARG A 27 -17.32 -23.32 8.72
C ARG A 27 -15.80 -23.30 8.85
N GLN A 28 -15.08 -23.42 7.73
CA GLN A 28 -13.61 -23.38 7.73
C GLN A 28 -13.07 -22.04 8.23
N ALA A 29 -13.70 -20.93 7.84
CA ALA A 29 -13.35 -19.60 8.33
C ALA A 29 -13.66 -19.46 9.83
N ALA A 30 -14.79 -19.97 10.32
CA ALA A 30 -15.11 -19.99 11.75
C ALA A 30 -14.06 -20.78 12.54
N GLU A 31 -13.67 -21.97 12.07
CA GLU A 31 -12.60 -22.78 12.67
C GLU A 31 -11.25 -22.04 12.66
N GLY A 32 -10.92 -21.38 11.55
CA GLY A 32 -9.71 -20.55 11.43
C GLY A 32 -9.68 -19.40 12.42
N PHE A 33 -10.76 -18.63 12.54
CA PHE A 33 -10.88 -17.55 13.53
C PHE A 33 -10.88 -18.07 14.97
N ALA A 34 -11.46 -19.25 15.24
CA ALA A 34 -11.39 -19.88 16.55
C ALA A 34 -9.95 -20.28 16.91
N ARG A 35 -9.16 -20.75 15.95
CA ARG A 35 -7.72 -21.02 16.13
C ARG A 35 -6.94 -19.73 16.42
N LEU A 36 -7.17 -18.66 15.64
CA LEU A 36 -6.54 -17.36 15.89
C LEU A 36 -6.87 -16.84 17.30
N ALA A 37 -8.11 -17.01 17.75
CA ALA A 37 -8.52 -16.63 19.10
C ALA A 37 -7.82 -17.46 20.19
N ALA A 38 -7.66 -18.76 19.99
CA ALA A 38 -6.94 -19.64 20.91
C ALA A 38 -5.44 -19.29 20.99
N GLU A 39 -4.85 -18.82 19.89
CA GLU A 39 -3.46 -18.35 19.81
C GLU A 39 -3.27 -16.91 20.31
N GLY A 40 -4.36 -16.18 20.63
CA GLY A 40 -4.29 -14.77 20.99
C GLY A 40 -3.85 -13.85 19.85
N ARG A 41 -4.10 -14.26 18.60
CA ARG A 41 -3.70 -13.57 17.36
C ARG A 41 -4.87 -12.96 16.57
N GLY A 42 -6.04 -12.87 17.19
CA GLY A 42 -7.24 -12.30 16.58
C GLY A 42 -8.51 -13.07 16.94
N GLY A 43 -9.52 -12.98 16.08
CA GLY A 43 -10.80 -13.67 16.25
C GLY A 43 -11.91 -13.04 15.42
N ALA A 44 -13.12 -13.58 15.58
CA ALA A 44 -14.34 -13.01 15.02
C ALA A 44 -15.52 -13.31 15.96
N ALA A 45 -16.53 -12.45 15.97
CA ALA A 45 -17.74 -12.68 16.77
C ALA A 45 -18.61 -13.78 16.15
N SER A 46 -18.74 -13.78 14.82
CA SER A 46 -19.46 -14.82 14.09
C SER A 46 -19.02 -14.88 12.63
N VAL A 47 -19.21 -16.04 12.02
CA VAL A 47 -19.00 -16.27 10.59
C VAL A 47 -20.21 -16.98 10.00
N SER A 48 -20.74 -16.47 8.89
CA SER A 48 -21.89 -17.06 8.19
C SER A 48 -21.64 -17.13 6.69
N ALA A 49 -22.32 -18.06 6.01
CA ALA A 49 -22.26 -18.16 4.55
C ALA A 49 -22.83 -16.89 3.88
N ALA A 50 -22.22 -16.47 2.78
CA ALA A 50 -22.63 -15.34 1.96
C ALA A 50 -22.40 -15.62 0.46
N GLY A 51 -22.79 -14.69 -0.42
CA GLY A 51 -22.46 -14.71 -1.85
C GLY A 51 -23.42 -15.46 -2.79
N PHE A 52 -24.48 -16.08 -2.26
CA PHE A 52 -25.49 -16.77 -3.06
C PHE A 52 -26.18 -15.86 -4.12
N PRO A 53 -26.56 -16.36 -5.31
CA PRO A 53 -26.39 -17.73 -5.84
C PRO A 53 -25.15 -17.91 -6.73
N LEU A 54 -24.42 -16.85 -7.06
CA LEU A 54 -23.36 -16.88 -8.07
C LEU A 54 -21.94 -16.76 -7.49
N ARG A 55 -21.81 -16.67 -6.17
CA ARG A 55 -20.53 -16.55 -5.47
C ARG A 55 -20.49 -17.51 -4.29
N ILE A 56 -19.28 -17.93 -3.95
CA ILE A 56 -18.97 -18.59 -2.70
C ILE A 56 -18.41 -17.51 -1.79
N GLY A 57 -18.97 -17.35 -0.59
CA GLY A 57 -18.48 -16.32 0.32
C GLY A 57 -18.83 -16.57 1.77
N ALA A 58 -18.23 -15.75 2.63
CA ALA A 58 -18.45 -15.71 4.06
C ALA A 58 -18.58 -14.26 4.51
N ALA A 59 -19.58 -13.98 5.33
CA ALA A 59 -19.69 -12.75 6.08
C ALA A 59 -19.13 -12.98 7.49
N VAL A 60 -18.25 -12.09 7.92
CA VAL A 60 -17.55 -12.14 9.21
C VAL A 60 -17.95 -10.91 10.01
N THR A 61 -18.43 -11.11 11.22
CA THR A 61 -18.79 -10.05 12.16
C THR A 61 -17.65 -9.80 13.14
N ALA A 62 -17.31 -8.54 13.34
CA ALA A 62 -16.21 -8.09 14.19
C ALA A 62 -14.89 -8.87 13.99
N PRO A 63 -14.39 -9.02 12.75
CA PRO A 63 -13.07 -9.62 12.54
C PRO A 63 -11.99 -8.79 13.23
N ALA A 64 -11.07 -9.48 13.89
CA ALA A 64 -9.84 -8.94 14.44
C ALA A 64 -8.67 -9.83 14.00
N LEU A 65 -7.62 -9.20 13.49
CA LEU A 65 -6.39 -9.87 13.04
C LEU A 65 -5.20 -9.18 13.67
N ASP A 66 -4.36 -9.94 14.38
CA ASP A 66 -3.08 -9.45 14.88
C ASP A 66 -1.96 -9.86 13.90
N PHE A 67 -1.13 -8.89 13.52
CA PHE A 67 0.03 -9.05 12.65
C PHE A 67 1.31 -8.90 13.50
N PRO A 68 1.73 -9.97 14.23
CA PRO A 68 2.85 -9.88 15.16
C PRO A 68 4.17 -9.48 14.48
N GLU A 69 4.44 -10.02 13.28
CA GLU A 69 5.64 -9.68 12.50
C GLU A 69 5.68 -8.20 12.09
N ALA A 70 4.52 -7.59 11.85
CA ALA A 70 4.39 -6.18 11.51
C ALA A 70 4.10 -5.27 12.72
N GLY A 71 4.05 -5.84 13.94
CA GLY A 71 3.72 -5.11 15.17
C GLY A 71 2.36 -4.42 15.14
N GLY A 72 1.37 -5.00 14.46
CA GLY A 72 0.09 -4.35 14.20
C GLY A 72 -1.14 -5.19 14.51
N ARG A 73 -2.31 -4.54 14.53
CA ARG A 73 -3.63 -5.16 14.67
C ARG A 73 -4.61 -4.46 13.75
N TRP A 74 -5.51 -5.22 13.14
CA TRP A 74 -6.62 -4.69 12.35
C TRP A 74 -7.95 -5.22 12.88
N GLN A 75 -8.95 -4.36 12.91
CA GLN A 75 -10.33 -4.71 13.28
C GLN A 75 -11.32 -3.98 12.37
N ALA A 76 -12.48 -4.58 12.14
CA ALA A 76 -13.60 -3.95 11.44
C ALA A 76 -14.93 -4.41 12.05
N PRO A 77 -16.02 -3.62 11.93
CA PRO A 77 -17.36 -4.04 12.33
C PRO A 77 -17.82 -5.31 11.60
N SER A 78 -17.50 -5.41 10.31
CA SER A 78 -17.77 -6.59 9.49
C SER A 78 -16.86 -6.63 8.27
N ALA A 79 -16.67 -7.83 7.73
CA ALA A 79 -16.04 -8.05 6.44
C ALA A 79 -16.78 -9.13 5.65
N GLU A 80 -16.90 -8.95 4.34
CA GLU A 80 -17.41 -9.96 3.41
C GLU A 80 -16.27 -10.45 2.53
N LEU A 81 -16.06 -11.77 2.51
CA LEU A 81 -15.14 -12.44 1.60
C LEU A 81 -15.96 -13.20 0.57
N ALA A 82 -15.70 -12.99 -0.72
CA ALA A 82 -16.43 -13.67 -1.78
C ALA A 82 -15.56 -13.92 -3.01
N ALA A 83 -15.76 -15.07 -3.65
CA ALA A 83 -15.20 -15.40 -4.95
C ALA A 83 -16.32 -15.87 -5.90
N PRO A 84 -16.30 -15.49 -7.19
CA PRO A 84 -17.25 -16.02 -8.16
C PRO A 84 -17.13 -17.54 -8.32
N LEU A 85 -18.24 -18.24 -8.58
CA LEU A 85 -18.23 -19.70 -8.77
C LEU A 85 -17.31 -20.17 -9.91
N TRP A 86 -17.20 -19.36 -10.97
CA TRP A 86 -16.35 -19.66 -12.14
C TRP A 86 -14.89 -19.23 -11.95
N ALA A 87 -14.57 -18.53 -10.86
CA ALA A 87 -13.23 -18.03 -10.54
C ALA A 87 -12.96 -18.13 -9.03
N PRO A 88 -12.95 -19.33 -8.43
CA PRO A 88 -12.85 -19.53 -6.98
C PRO A 88 -11.49 -19.15 -6.36
N LEU A 89 -10.53 -18.74 -7.19
CA LEU A 89 -9.23 -18.22 -6.78
C LEU A 89 -9.15 -16.69 -6.82
N ASP A 90 -10.18 -16.02 -7.33
CA ASP A 90 -10.27 -14.56 -7.41
C ASP A 90 -11.21 -14.05 -6.32
N TRP A 91 -10.62 -13.69 -5.19
CA TRP A 91 -11.31 -13.26 -3.99
C TRP A 91 -11.48 -11.75 -3.95
N ARG A 92 -12.63 -11.32 -3.45
CA ARG A 92 -12.93 -9.95 -3.05
C ARG A 92 -13.19 -9.94 -1.55
N ILE A 93 -12.59 -9.00 -0.86
CA ILE A 93 -12.72 -8.77 0.57
C ILE A 93 -13.21 -7.32 0.73
N ALA A 94 -14.42 -7.14 1.23
CA ALA A 94 -14.98 -5.81 1.50
C ALA A 94 -15.13 -5.65 3.01
N ALA A 95 -14.45 -4.65 3.58
CA ALA A 95 -14.50 -4.37 5.01
C ALA A 95 -15.30 -3.10 5.28
N THR A 96 -16.20 -3.17 6.25
CA THR A 96 -17.05 -2.05 6.65
C THR A 96 -16.25 -1.05 7.48
N ALA A 97 -16.43 0.25 7.20
CA ALA A 97 -15.87 1.33 8.01
C ALA A 97 -16.77 1.61 9.24
N PRO A 98 -16.23 2.23 10.32
CA PRO A 98 -14.82 2.53 10.53
C PRO A 98 -14.02 1.28 10.88
N GLN A 99 -12.81 1.16 10.34
CA GLN A 99 -11.85 0.12 10.69
C GLN A 99 -10.87 0.66 11.73
N GLU A 100 -10.38 -0.19 12.62
CA GLU A 100 -9.35 0.16 13.59
C GLU A 100 -8.04 -0.51 13.21
N LEU A 101 -6.97 0.28 13.19
CA LEU A 101 -5.61 -0.13 12.86
C LEU A 101 -4.72 0.24 14.02
N THR A 102 -4.01 -0.72 14.61
CA THR A 102 -2.88 -0.43 15.50
C THR A 102 -1.61 -0.69 14.72
N LEU A 103 -0.73 0.30 14.63
CA LEU A 103 0.57 0.19 13.96
C LEU A 103 1.62 0.81 14.88
N ALA A 104 2.70 0.08 15.17
CA ALA A 104 3.78 0.54 16.04
C ALA A 104 3.28 1.10 17.40
N GLY A 105 2.24 0.48 17.97
CA GLY A 105 1.61 0.90 19.24
C GLY A 105 0.66 2.10 19.15
N GLN A 106 0.53 2.74 17.99
CA GLN A 106 -0.39 3.84 17.76
C GLN A 106 -1.69 3.35 17.13
N ARG A 107 -2.83 3.78 17.68
CA ARG A 107 -4.16 3.45 17.17
C ARG A 107 -4.64 4.50 16.17
N PHE A 108 -5.14 3.99 15.06
CA PHE A 108 -5.72 4.74 13.96
C PHE A 108 -7.12 4.22 13.68
N THR A 109 -8.00 5.12 13.25
CA THR A 109 -9.32 4.79 12.73
C THR A 109 -9.35 5.15 11.25
N LEU A 110 -9.63 4.15 10.41
CA LEU A 110 -9.81 4.32 8.98
C LEU A 110 -11.30 4.34 8.65
N ALA A 111 -11.83 5.50 8.31
CA ALA A 111 -13.11 5.62 7.66
C ALA A 111 -12.92 5.64 6.14
N ALA A 112 -13.83 5.06 5.38
CA ALA A 112 -13.85 5.10 3.93
C ALA A 112 -15.30 4.87 3.46
N THR A 113 -15.67 5.39 2.29
CA THR A 113 -16.95 5.05 1.66
C THR A 113 -16.95 3.58 1.27
N ASP A 114 -15.89 3.16 0.58
CA ASP A 114 -15.63 1.77 0.23
C ASP A 114 -14.20 1.39 0.62
N SER A 115 -14.04 0.18 1.16
CA SER A 115 -12.73 -0.42 1.42
C SER A 115 -12.72 -1.85 0.91
N VAL A 116 -12.03 -2.05 -0.21
CA VAL A 116 -12.05 -3.31 -0.94
C VAL A 116 -10.63 -3.78 -1.19
N ALA A 117 -10.34 -5.01 -0.81
CA ALA A 117 -9.19 -5.75 -1.30
C ALA A 117 -9.64 -6.84 -2.29
N THR A 118 -8.83 -7.13 -3.29
CA THR A 118 -9.01 -8.30 -4.16
C THR A 118 -7.72 -9.08 -4.22
N LEU A 119 -7.82 -10.40 -4.23
CA LEU A 119 -6.70 -11.33 -4.25
C LEU A 119 -6.91 -12.34 -5.37
N GLY A 120 -5.99 -12.39 -6.32
CA GLY A 120 -5.91 -13.46 -7.30
C GLY A 120 -4.90 -14.49 -6.85
N LEU A 121 -5.35 -15.72 -6.60
CA LEU A 121 -4.53 -16.84 -6.13
C LEU A 121 -4.16 -17.78 -7.28
N GLY A 122 -3.01 -18.44 -7.16
CA GLY A 122 -2.58 -19.52 -8.02
C GLY A 122 -2.94 -20.89 -7.44
N LEU A 123 -2.92 -21.90 -8.31
CA LEU A 123 -3.06 -23.29 -7.89
C LEU A 123 -1.78 -23.76 -7.17
N GLY A 124 -1.94 -24.34 -5.98
CA GLY A 124 -0.83 -24.88 -5.19
C GLY A 124 -1.23 -25.05 -3.73
N ALA A 125 -0.52 -25.93 -3.00
CA ALA A 125 -0.83 -26.23 -1.60
C ALA A 125 -0.77 -24.99 -0.69
N ALA A 126 0.15 -24.06 -0.97
CA ALA A 126 0.30 -22.82 -0.22
C ALA A 126 -0.61 -21.68 -0.70
N LEU A 127 -1.36 -21.87 -1.79
CA LEU A 127 -2.13 -20.83 -2.50
C LEU A 127 -1.25 -19.60 -2.82
N PRO A 128 -0.31 -19.73 -3.78
CA PRO A 128 0.59 -18.63 -4.13
C PRO A 128 -0.20 -17.41 -4.61
N LEU A 129 0.17 -16.22 -4.15
CA LEU A 129 -0.44 -14.98 -4.58
C LEU A 129 0.01 -14.67 -6.02
N ARG A 130 -0.93 -14.25 -6.86
CA ARG A 130 -0.65 -13.76 -8.23
C ARG A 130 -0.96 -12.29 -8.39
N ARG A 131 -1.99 -11.80 -7.69
CA ARG A 131 -2.39 -10.40 -7.68
C ARG A 131 -2.98 -10.05 -6.33
N ALA A 132 -2.67 -8.86 -5.83
CA ALA A 132 -3.40 -8.23 -4.75
C ALA A 132 -3.68 -6.77 -5.13
N THR A 133 -4.93 -6.34 -4.98
CA THR A 133 -5.31 -4.94 -5.18
C THR A 133 -6.06 -4.45 -3.96
N LEU A 134 -5.67 -3.30 -3.42
CA LEU A 134 -6.39 -2.54 -2.41
C LEU A 134 -6.97 -1.29 -3.07
N THR A 135 -8.23 -0.99 -2.80
CA THR A 135 -8.92 0.22 -3.24
C THR A 135 -9.71 0.79 -2.07
N LEU A 136 -9.46 2.07 -1.80
CA LEU A 136 -10.17 2.83 -0.78
C LEU A 136 -10.80 4.06 -1.46
N ASP A 137 -12.11 4.22 -1.29
CA ASP A 137 -12.84 5.41 -1.74
C ASP A 137 -13.05 6.39 -0.59
N ALA A 138 -12.69 7.65 -0.81
CA ALA A 138 -12.68 8.73 0.16
C ALA A 138 -12.12 8.35 1.55
N PRO A 139 -10.93 7.69 1.64
CA PRO A 139 -10.40 7.27 2.92
C PRO A 139 -10.04 8.46 3.81
N ARG A 140 -10.27 8.31 5.11
CA ARG A 140 -9.90 9.23 6.19
C ARG A 140 -9.28 8.43 7.32
N LEU A 141 -8.01 8.70 7.57
CA LEU A 141 -7.26 8.10 8.67
C LEU A 141 -7.16 9.11 9.81
N SER A 142 -7.73 8.80 10.97
CA SER A 142 -7.58 9.59 12.19
C SER A 142 -6.73 8.86 13.22
N VAL A 143 -5.97 9.59 14.02
CA VAL A 143 -5.20 9.04 15.14
C VAL A 143 -6.02 9.15 16.41
N GLU A 144 -5.98 8.14 17.27
CA GLU A 144 -6.62 8.20 18.57
C GLU A 144 -6.07 9.37 19.40
N GLY A 145 -6.96 10.20 19.93
CA GLY A 145 -6.60 11.41 20.69
C GLY A 145 -6.30 12.65 19.84
N ALA A 146 -6.30 12.55 18.51
CA ALA A 146 -6.19 13.71 17.63
C ALA A 146 -7.56 14.37 17.38
N THR A 147 -7.59 15.70 17.42
CA THR A 147 -8.83 16.49 17.20
C THR A 147 -9.23 16.59 15.72
N ALA A 148 -8.33 16.23 14.80
CA ALA A 148 -8.53 16.26 13.35
C ALA A 148 -7.98 14.96 12.71
N PRO A 149 -8.52 14.52 11.55
CA PRO A 149 -7.97 13.38 10.83
C PRO A 149 -6.51 13.65 10.48
N ALA A 150 -5.69 12.60 10.58
CA ALA A 150 -4.29 12.66 10.23
C ALA A 150 -4.09 12.70 8.72
N LEU A 151 -4.89 11.97 7.94
CA LEU A 151 -4.81 11.97 6.48
C LEU A 151 -6.20 11.76 5.88
N ALA A 152 -6.45 12.35 4.72
CA ALA A 152 -7.61 12.01 3.90
C ALA A 152 -7.24 12.05 2.41
N ALA A 153 -7.90 11.26 1.57
CA ALA A 153 -7.69 11.31 0.12
C ALA A 153 -9.04 11.17 -0.60
N GLN A 154 -9.09 11.50 -1.88
CA GLN A 154 -10.26 11.22 -2.71
C GLN A 154 -10.31 9.73 -3.08
N ASP A 155 -9.19 9.18 -3.54
CA ASP A 155 -9.03 7.76 -3.80
C ASP A 155 -7.62 7.29 -3.43
N VAL A 156 -7.51 6.03 -3.03
CA VAL A 156 -6.23 5.34 -2.85
C VAL A 156 -6.33 3.97 -3.51
N THR A 157 -5.38 3.67 -4.36
CA THR A 157 -5.25 2.34 -5.00
C THR A 157 -3.83 1.82 -4.84
N ALA A 158 -3.70 0.51 -4.61
CA ALA A 158 -2.43 -0.18 -4.61
C ALA A 158 -2.62 -1.56 -5.21
N THR A 159 -1.88 -1.89 -6.26
CA THR A 159 -1.93 -3.17 -6.95
C THR A 159 -0.55 -3.79 -7.01
N ALA A 160 -0.40 -5.00 -6.50
CA ALA A 160 0.76 -5.85 -6.68
C ALA A 160 0.39 -7.01 -7.61
N THR A 161 1.10 -7.18 -8.72
CA THR A 161 0.90 -8.27 -9.68
C THR A 161 2.21 -9.01 -9.92
N ARG A 162 2.15 -10.35 -9.87
CA ARG A 162 3.29 -11.20 -10.17
C ARG A 162 3.57 -11.21 -11.67
N ALA A 163 4.76 -10.78 -12.07
CA ALA A 163 5.26 -10.84 -13.43
C ALA A 163 5.72 -12.26 -13.81
N GLU A 164 5.93 -12.50 -15.10
CA GLU A 164 6.33 -13.82 -15.61
C GLU A 164 7.72 -14.26 -15.11
N ASP A 165 8.62 -13.30 -14.91
CA ASP A 165 9.97 -13.51 -14.36
C ASP A 165 9.97 -13.77 -12.83
N GLY A 166 8.79 -13.77 -12.20
CA GLY A 166 8.61 -14.02 -10.78
C GLY A 166 8.75 -12.78 -9.89
N ARG A 167 9.12 -11.62 -10.43
CA ARG A 167 9.10 -10.35 -9.71
C ARG A 167 7.68 -9.81 -9.54
N TRP A 168 7.53 -8.80 -8.71
CA TRP A 168 6.24 -8.18 -8.38
C TRP A 168 6.17 -6.76 -8.89
N GLN A 169 5.31 -6.49 -9.86
CA GLN A 169 5.00 -5.12 -10.24
C GLN A 169 4.02 -4.53 -9.24
N ILE A 170 4.37 -3.37 -8.68
CA ILE A 170 3.62 -2.63 -7.67
C ILE A 170 3.26 -1.28 -8.29
N VAL A 171 1.97 -1.06 -8.51
CA VAL A 171 1.43 0.22 -8.93
C VAL A 171 0.54 0.75 -7.82
N ALA A 172 0.88 1.91 -7.27
CA ALA A 172 0.10 2.55 -6.21
C ALA A 172 -0.10 4.03 -6.50
N GLY A 173 -1.20 4.58 -6.01
CA GLY A 173 -1.45 6.00 -6.12
C GLY A 173 -2.54 6.50 -5.19
N ALA A 174 -2.51 7.80 -4.97
CA ALA A 174 -3.51 8.54 -4.23
C ALA A 174 -3.74 9.91 -4.89
N THR A 175 -4.98 10.37 -4.89
CA THR A 175 -5.34 11.71 -5.38
C THR A 175 -5.92 12.57 -4.27
N ALA A 176 -5.70 13.88 -4.38
CA ALA A 176 -6.17 14.89 -3.43
C ALA A 176 -5.89 14.49 -1.96
N LEU A 177 -4.65 14.08 -1.69
CA LEU A 177 -4.19 13.66 -0.36
C LEU A 177 -4.08 14.88 0.55
N ALA A 178 -5.10 15.09 1.37
CA ALA A 178 -5.13 16.09 2.42
C ALA A 178 -4.27 15.65 3.62
N LEU A 179 -3.32 16.50 3.98
CA LEU A 179 -2.43 16.38 5.12
C LEU A 179 -3.11 16.91 6.39
N PRO A 180 -2.64 16.54 7.60
CA PRO A 180 -3.15 17.12 8.82
C PRO A 180 -2.85 18.63 8.83
N LYS A 181 -3.80 19.40 9.33
CA LYS A 181 -3.70 20.87 9.37
C LYS A 181 -2.42 21.31 10.09
N GLY A 182 -1.64 22.17 9.44
CA GLY A 182 -0.39 22.70 9.97
C GLY A 182 0.80 21.74 9.87
N LEU A 183 0.62 20.52 9.33
CA LEU A 183 1.75 19.62 9.08
C LEU A 183 2.71 20.24 8.06
N ASN A 184 2.19 20.78 6.96
CA ASN A 184 2.98 21.51 5.95
C ASN A 184 3.76 22.69 6.56
N ASP A 185 3.12 23.51 7.39
CA ASP A 185 3.78 24.64 8.05
C ASP A 185 4.86 24.18 9.03
N SER A 186 4.67 23.03 9.68
CA SER A 186 5.70 22.44 10.55
C SER A 186 6.84 21.77 9.77
N LEU A 187 6.53 21.14 8.64
CA LEU A 187 7.47 20.41 7.80
C LEU A 187 8.30 21.36 6.95
N ALA A 188 7.72 22.43 6.42
CA ALA A 188 8.40 23.37 5.55
C ALA A 188 7.87 24.80 5.77
N PRO A 189 8.18 25.43 6.93
CA PRO A 189 7.70 26.76 7.27
C PRO A 189 8.01 27.78 6.16
N GLY A 190 6.97 28.46 5.66
CA GLY A 190 7.13 29.51 4.65
C GLY A 190 7.44 29.02 3.23
N ALA A 191 7.41 27.71 2.96
CA ALA A 191 7.62 27.17 1.61
C ALA A 191 6.38 27.26 0.70
N GLY A 192 5.24 27.70 1.25
CA GLY A 192 3.98 27.92 0.52
C GLY A 192 3.44 26.64 -0.10
N LEU A 193 3.53 25.52 0.61
CA LEU A 193 2.96 24.24 0.19
C LEU A 193 1.50 24.16 0.67
N PRO A 194 0.55 23.77 -0.20
CA PRO A 194 -0.84 23.59 0.22
C PRO A 194 -1.00 22.39 1.16
N ASP A 195 -2.11 22.36 1.90
CA ASP A 195 -2.48 21.23 2.78
C ASP A 195 -2.87 19.97 1.99
N VAL A 196 -2.97 20.04 0.66
CA VAL A 196 -3.39 18.95 -0.21
C VAL A 196 -2.30 18.68 -1.24
N ILE A 197 -1.89 17.42 -1.34
CA ILE A 197 -1.07 16.91 -2.43
C ILE A 197 -2.03 16.45 -3.53
N GLU A 198 -1.88 17.01 -4.74
CA GLU A 198 -2.77 16.75 -5.86
C GLU A 198 -2.72 15.28 -6.28
N THR A 199 -1.52 14.75 -6.48
CA THR A 199 -1.32 13.36 -6.95
C THR A 199 -0.02 12.79 -6.40
N VAL A 200 -0.08 11.52 -5.98
CA VAL A 200 1.08 10.67 -5.74
C VAL A 200 0.88 9.38 -6.52
N THR A 201 1.84 9.00 -7.36
CA THR A 201 1.84 7.68 -8.03
C THR A 201 3.21 7.02 -7.94
N VAL A 202 3.21 5.69 -7.93
CA VAL A 202 4.40 4.85 -7.89
C VAL A 202 4.18 3.65 -8.79
N ASP A 203 5.12 3.36 -9.68
CA ASP A 203 5.28 2.12 -10.43
C ASP A 203 6.68 1.56 -10.16
N ALA A 204 6.73 0.42 -9.48
CA ALA A 204 7.98 -0.23 -9.11
C ALA A 204 7.90 -1.75 -9.31
N THR A 205 9.04 -2.36 -9.56
CA THR A 205 9.18 -3.82 -9.58
C THR A 205 10.00 -4.29 -8.38
N ALA A 206 9.36 -5.04 -7.49
CA ALA A 206 9.96 -5.62 -6.30
C ALA A 206 10.42 -7.06 -6.56
N SER A 207 11.61 -7.40 -6.06
CA SER A 207 12.09 -8.77 -5.93
C SER A 207 11.96 -9.22 -4.49
N LEU A 208 11.38 -10.39 -4.28
CA LEU A 208 11.17 -10.99 -2.98
C LEU A 208 12.00 -12.27 -2.87
N ASP A 209 12.47 -12.58 -1.67
CA ASP A 209 13.25 -13.79 -1.42
C ASP A 209 12.45 -15.09 -1.65
N THR A 210 11.13 -15.03 -1.43
CA THR A 210 10.18 -16.11 -1.62
C THR A 210 8.87 -15.60 -2.20
N PRO A 211 8.11 -16.41 -2.96
CA PRO A 211 6.80 -16.00 -3.45
C PRO A 211 5.81 -15.83 -2.29
N PRO A 212 5.09 -14.69 -2.19
CA PRO A 212 3.98 -14.55 -1.26
C PRO A 212 2.92 -15.62 -1.49
N ALA A 213 2.42 -16.21 -0.41
CA ALA A 213 1.37 -17.22 -0.45
C ALA A 213 0.50 -17.11 0.80
N LEU A 214 -0.80 -17.41 0.67
CA LEU A 214 -1.76 -17.22 1.76
C LEU A 214 -1.48 -18.14 2.96
N MET A 215 -0.90 -19.32 2.70
CA MET A 215 -0.56 -20.32 3.73
C MET A 215 0.95 -20.44 3.96
N ALA A 216 1.73 -19.38 3.65
CA ALA A 216 3.15 -19.34 3.96
C ALA A 216 3.39 -19.21 5.48
N GLU A 217 4.48 -19.81 5.97
CA GLU A 217 4.86 -19.76 7.39
C GLU A 217 5.50 -18.43 7.80
N ARG A 218 6.04 -17.67 6.83
CA ARG A 218 6.67 -16.37 7.05
C ARG A 218 6.31 -15.39 5.94
N MET A 219 6.36 -14.10 6.24
CA MET A 219 6.28 -13.08 5.19
C MET A 219 7.55 -13.08 4.31
N PRO A 220 7.41 -12.88 2.99
CA PRO A 220 8.56 -12.68 2.11
C PRO A 220 9.31 -11.39 2.45
N GLU A 221 10.63 -11.43 2.29
CA GLU A 221 11.51 -10.28 2.46
C GLU A 221 11.79 -9.59 1.12
N LEU A 222 11.79 -8.25 1.12
CA LEU A 222 12.19 -7.45 -0.03
C LEU A 222 13.71 -7.50 -0.21
N THR A 223 14.17 -7.93 -1.38
CA THR A 223 15.60 -8.06 -1.71
C THR A 223 16.07 -7.03 -2.75
N ALA A 224 15.18 -6.59 -3.63
CA ALA A 224 15.45 -5.49 -4.55
C ALA A 224 14.18 -4.74 -4.92
N LEU A 225 14.33 -3.47 -5.27
CA LEU A 225 13.27 -2.58 -5.74
C LEU A 225 13.78 -1.79 -6.93
N ASP A 226 13.14 -1.96 -8.09
CA ASP A 226 13.37 -1.18 -9.29
C ASP A 226 12.21 -0.18 -9.44
N LEU A 227 12.46 1.09 -9.18
CA LEU A 227 11.51 2.18 -9.30
C LEU A 227 11.52 2.68 -10.75
N SER A 228 10.54 2.21 -11.53
CA SER A 228 10.33 2.65 -12.91
C SER A 228 9.92 4.11 -12.96
N ASP A 229 8.94 4.47 -12.12
CA ASP A 229 8.39 5.81 -12.03
C ASP A 229 7.82 6.05 -10.63
N ALA A 230 8.07 7.22 -10.06
CA ALA A 230 7.26 7.78 -8.99
C ALA A 230 7.06 9.26 -9.27
N HIS A 231 5.81 9.70 -9.20
CA HIS A 231 5.43 11.06 -9.49
C HIS A 231 4.71 11.68 -8.29
N LEU A 232 5.09 12.91 -7.97
CA LEU A 232 4.48 13.74 -6.96
C LEU A 232 4.10 15.08 -7.59
N SER A 233 2.84 15.45 -7.49
CA SER A 233 2.35 16.80 -7.80
C SER A 233 1.88 17.46 -6.50
N TRP A 234 2.55 18.56 -6.11
CA TRP A 234 2.25 19.27 -4.87
C TRP A 234 2.32 20.80 -5.04
N GLY A 235 1.16 21.47 -5.00
CA GLY A 235 1.07 22.93 -5.12
C GLY A 235 1.53 23.43 -6.49
N GLY A 236 1.14 22.71 -7.55
CA GLY A 236 1.54 22.99 -8.93
C GLY A 236 3.00 22.70 -9.27
N ARG A 237 3.74 22.01 -8.38
CA ARG A 237 5.14 21.60 -8.59
C ARG A 237 5.20 20.09 -8.81
N ALA A 238 6.00 19.66 -9.78
CA ALA A 238 6.19 18.24 -10.06
C ALA A 238 7.55 17.75 -9.54
N LEU A 239 7.59 16.51 -9.04
CA LEU A 239 8.81 15.79 -8.71
C LEU A 239 8.66 14.34 -9.17
N ASP A 240 9.59 13.90 -10.01
CA ASP A 240 9.66 12.56 -10.54
C ASP A 240 10.85 11.82 -9.92
N ALA A 241 10.76 10.51 -9.78
CA ALA A 241 11.83 9.68 -9.25
C ALA A 241 11.91 8.33 -9.97
N ARG A 242 13.13 7.89 -10.28
CA ARG A 242 13.41 6.59 -10.94
C ARG A 242 14.74 6.04 -10.51
N GLY A 243 14.90 4.72 -10.43
CA GLY A 243 16.18 4.11 -10.09
C GLY A 243 16.02 2.75 -9.42
N ALA A 244 17.12 2.20 -8.92
CA ALA A 244 17.11 0.84 -8.39
C ALA A 244 17.84 0.77 -7.04
N LEU A 245 17.29 -0.06 -6.16
CA LEU A 245 17.82 -0.37 -4.84
C LEU A 245 17.91 -1.88 -4.64
N THR A 246 19.00 -2.34 -4.05
CA THR A 246 19.12 -3.67 -3.45
C THR A 246 19.05 -3.53 -1.93
N ILE A 247 18.39 -4.46 -1.27
CA ILE A 247 18.21 -4.41 0.19
C ILE A 247 19.10 -5.51 0.79
N ASP A 248 19.99 -5.10 1.70
CA ASP A 248 20.86 -6.05 2.40
C ASP A 248 20.11 -6.82 3.50
N ALA A 249 20.80 -7.80 4.11
CA ALA A 249 20.26 -8.59 5.22
C ALA A 249 19.89 -7.75 6.47
N GLY A 250 20.39 -6.52 6.59
CA GLY A 250 20.04 -5.59 7.66
C GLY A 250 18.86 -4.67 7.30
N GLY A 251 18.20 -4.89 6.16
CA GLY A 251 17.12 -4.04 5.66
C GLY A 251 17.61 -2.69 5.14
N ARG A 252 18.92 -2.52 4.89
CA ARG A 252 19.50 -1.27 4.40
C ARG A 252 19.52 -1.25 2.88
N PRO A 253 18.99 -0.18 2.25
CA PRO A 253 19.06 -0.04 0.80
C PRO A 253 20.47 0.36 0.36
N GLU A 254 20.89 -0.20 -0.78
CA GLU A 254 22.07 0.19 -1.55
C GLU A 254 21.66 0.43 -3.01
N GLY A 255 22.15 1.51 -3.61
CA GLY A 255 21.79 1.88 -4.98
C GLY A 255 21.53 3.37 -5.13
N THR A 256 20.85 3.74 -6.20
CA THR A 256 20.60 5.16 -6.53
C THR A 256 19.17 5.34 -7.04
N ILE A 257 18.49 6.35 -6.50
CA ILE A 257 17.24 6.89 -7.05
C ILE A 257 17.55 8.27 -7.63
N THR A 258 17.35 8.46 -8.92
CA THR A 258 17.44 9.77 -9.57
C THR A 258 16.13 10.52 -9.38
N LEU A 259 16.21 11.69 -8.74
CA LEU A 259 15.11 12.65 -8.64
C LEU A 259 15.18 13.60 -9.84
N SER A 260 14.06 13.90 -10.47
CA SER A 260 13.97 14.85 -11.59
C SER A 260 12.86 15.85 -11.34
N THR A 261 13.13 17.13 -11.60
CA THR A 261 12.12 18.18 -11.48
C THR A 261 12.50 19.43 -12.27
N ARG A 262 11.51 20.10 -12.86
CA ARG A 262 11.66 21.45 -13.45
C ARG A 262 11.57 22.54 -12.39
N ASP A 263 10.92 22.25 -11.27
CA ASP A 263 10.68 23.18 -10.15
C ASP A 263 11.76 23.07 -9.07
N TRP A 264 12.99 22.71 -9.45
CA TRP A 264 14.09 22.41 -8.52
C TRP A 264 14.35 23.54 -7.51
N ALA A 265 14.20 24.80 -7.93
CA ALA A 265 14.40 25.96 -7.05
C ALA A 265 13.32 26.05 -5.96
N ALA A 266 12.08 25.65 -6.28
CA ALA A 266 11.00 25.57 -5.31
C ALA A 266 11.21 24.40 -4.34
N TRP A 267 11.59 23.24 -4.86
CA TRP A 267 11.91 22.07 -4.02
C TRP A 267 13.12 22.31 -3.11
N LEU A 268 14.13 23.06 -3.55
CA LEU A 268 15.25 23.46 -2.70
C LEU A 268 14.78 24.32 -1.53
N LYS A 269 13.85 25.26 -1.76
CA LYS A 269 13.26 26.07 -0.66
C LYS A 269 12.50 25.19 0.34
N VAL A 270 11.73 24.22 -0.14
CA VAL A 270 11.05 23.23 0.70
C VAL A 270 12.07 22.44 1.53
N ALA A 271 13.14 21.94 0.91
CA ALA A 271 14.17 21.16 1.59
C ALA A 271 14.93 21.97 2.67
N VAL A 272 15.18 23.26 2.42
CA VAL A 272 15.78 24.18 3.41
C VAL A 272 14.81 24.42 4.56
N ALA A 273 13.55 24.71 4.26
CA ALA A 273 12.52 24.92 5.28
C ALA A 273 12.31 23.66 6.15
N ALA A 274 12.43 22.47 5.55
CA ALA A 274 12.39 21.19 6.25
C ALA A 274 13.68 20.83 7.01
N GLY A 275 14.71 21.69 6.97
CA GLY A 275 15.99 21.42 7.62
C GLY A 275 16.80 20.29 6.98
N LEU A 276 16.38 19.77 5.82
CA LEU A 276 17.11 18.76 5.05
C LEU A 276 18.37 19.34 4.41
N VAL A 277 18.38 20.64 4.14
CA VAL A 277 19.51 21.38 3.57
C VAL A 277 19.87 22.57 4.45
N GLU A 278 21.13 22.62 4.88
CA GLU A 278 21.66 23.76 5.64
C GLU A 278 21.69 25.05 4.79
N ALA A 279 21.25 26.18 5.36
CA ALA A 279 21.17 27.47 4.67
C ALA A 279 22.49 27.91 4.00
N LYS A 280 23.64 27.56 4.59
CA LYS A 280 24.97 27.86 4.04
C LYS A 280 25.27 27.20 2.69
N ARG A 281 24.57 26.10 2.38
CA ARG A 281 24.76 25.34 1.12
C ARG A 281 23.87 25.85 -0.01
N VAL A 282 22.87 26.68 0.29
CA VAL A 282 21.89 27.17 -0.69
C VAL A 282 22.52 27.90 -1.87
N PRO A 283 23.50 28.82 -1.70
CA PRO A 283 24.10 29.50 -2.84
C PRO A 283 24.77 28.52 -3.81
N MET A 284 25.56 27.58 -3.27
CA MET A 284 26.23 26.52 -4.04
C MET A 284 25.22 25.64 -4.80
N LEU A 285 24.16 25.19 -4.12
CA LEU A 285 23.13 24.33 -4.72
C LEU A 285 22.29 25.07 -5.76
N THR A 286 22.09 26.37 -5.58
CA THR A 286 21.39 27.21 -6.55
C THR A 286 22.21 27.37 -7.82
N THR A 287 23.52 27.61 -7.70
CA THR A 287 24.42 27.67 -8.86
C THR A 287 24.50 26.33 -9.59
N LEU A 288 24.62 25.22 -8.85
CA LEU A 288 24.65 23.88 -9.42
C LEU A 288 23.33 23.54 -10.13
N GLY A 289 22.19 23.80 -9.49
CA GLY A 289 20.86 23.56 -10.07
C GLY A 289 20.65 24.38 -11.34
N ALA A 290 21.03 25.66 -11.34
CA ALA A 290 20.94 26.51 -12.53
C ALA A 290 21.82 26.01 -13.67
N TYR A 291 23.03 25.54 -13.37
CA TYR A 291 23.93 24.95 -14.35
C TYR A 291 23.34 23.66 -14.95
N LEU A 292 22.84 22.74 -14.11
CA LEU A 292 22.22 21.50 -14.57
C LEU A 292 20.96 21.76 -15.40
N ALA A 293 20.13 22.73 -15.00
CA ALA A 293 18.94 23.12 -15.74
C ALA A 293 19.29 23.65 -17.14
N GLN A 294 20.39 24.39 -17.29
CA GLN A 294 20.86 24.86 -18.60
C GLN A 294 21.41 23.74 -19.49
N GLN A 295 21.88 22.64 -18.90
CA GLN A 295 22.35 21.48 -19.65
C GLN A 295 21.22 20.56 -20.10
N SER A 296 20.07 20.60 -19.43
CA SER A 296 18.89 19.84 -19.85
C SER A 296 18.16 20.53 -20.99
N THR A 297 17.71 19.75 -21.97
CA THR A 297 16.88 20.22 -23.09
C THR A 297 15.53 20.78 -22.63
N ASP A 298 14.99 20.28 -21.53
CA ASP A 298 13.66 20.66 -21.01
C ASP A 298 13.71 21.47 -19.70
N GLY A 299 14.92 21.85 -19.26
CA GLY A 299 15.14 22.60 -18.02
C GLY A 299 14.99 21.78 -16.74
N ALA A 300 14.76 20.46 -16.83
CA ALA A 300 14.71 19.60 -15.65
C ALA A 300 16.11 19.41 -15.03
N VAL A 301 16.15 19.38 -13.70
CA VAL A 301 17.36 19.06 -12.94
C VAL A 301 17.24 17.65 -12.42
N GLU A 302 18.18 16.79 -12.82
CA GLU A 302 18.32 15.44 -12.29
C GLU A 302 19.36 15.40 -11.16
N LEU A 303 18.97 14.86 -10.00
CA LEU A 303 19.84 14.71 -8.83
C LEU A 303 19.84 13.26 -8.35
N PRO A 304 21.01 12.60 -8.28
CA PRO A 304 21.10 11.25 -7.74
C PRO A 304 20.99 11.27 -6.21
N LEU A 305 19.99 10.57 -5.70
CA LEU A 305 19.86 10.16 -4.30
C LEU A 305 20.53 8.80 -4.12
N ALA A 306 21.79 8.82 -3.70
CA ALA A 306 22.58 7.62 -3.49
C ALA A 306 22.39 7.06 -2.07
N PHE A 307 22.24 5.75 -2.00
CA PHE A 307 22.20 4.96 -0.77
C PHE A 307 23.43 4.06 -0.74
N ALA A 308 24.30 4.28 0.25
CA ALA A 308 25.52 3.50 0.39
C ALA A 308 25.91 3.40 1.86
N GLN A 309 26.26 2.19 2.31
CA GLN A 309 26.76 1.94 3.67
C GLN A 309 25.81 2.47 4.77
N GLY A 310 24.49 2.36 4.56
CA GLY A 310 23.48 2.85 5.48
C GLY A 310 23.37 4.38 5.57
N ARG A 311 23.94 5.11 4.60
CA ARG A 311 23.83 6.57 4.47
C ARG A 311 23.12 6.95 3.18
N MET A 312 22.49 8.12 3.22
CA MET A 312 21.81 8.73 2.08
C MET A 312 22.48 10.07 1.73
N SER A 313 22.68 10.32 0.44
CA SER A 313 23.23 11.58 -0.07
C SER A 313 22.55 12.00 -1.36
N LEU A 314 22.23 13.28 -1.49
CA LEU A 314 21.72 13.89 -2.71
C LEU A 314 22.86 14.61 -3.43
N GLY A 315 23.41 13.97 -4.46
CA GLY A 315 24.66 14.40 -5.09
C GLY A 315 25.77 14.62 -4.05
N PRO A 316 26.37 15.81 -3.93
CA PRO A 316 27.42 16.10 -2.95
C PRO A 316 26.89 16.35 -1.52
N VAL A 317 25.58 16.36 -1.29
CA VAL A 317 24.98 16.72 0.01
C VAL A 317 24.60 15.47 0.80
N PRO A 318 25.29 15.15 1.91
CA PRO A 318 24.85 14.09 2.81
C PRO A 318 23.52 14.47 3.48
N LEU A 319 22.52 13.60 3.37
CA LEU A 319 21.20 13.75 3.99
C LEU A 319 21.07 13.01 5.33
N GLY A 320 21.99 12.07 5.62
CA GLY A 320 22.06 11.38 6.91
C GLY A 320 22.01 9.86 6.76
N ARG A 321 21.34 9.19 7.70
CA ARG A 321 21.17 7.73 7.70
C ARG A 321 20.08 7.35 6.70
N ALA A 322 20.33 6.29 5.94
CA ALA A 322 19.32 5.69 5.08
C ALA A 322 18.20 5.06 5.95
N PRO A 323 16.94 5.10 5.49
CA PRO A 323 15.85 4.39 6.16
C PRO A 323 16.10 2.88 6.11
N VAL A 324 15.66 2.18 7.15
CA VAL A 324 15.65 0.71 7.18
C VAL A 324 14.28 0.26 6.67
N LEU A 325 14.27 -0.49 5.56
CA LEU A 325 13.05 -0.90 4.86
C LEU A 325 12.46 -2.22 5.36
N VAL A 326 13.26 -3.01 6.09
CA VAL A 326 12.84 -4.29 6.67
C VAL A 326 13.27 -4.33 8.13
N GLN A 327 12.30 -4.47 9.04
CA GLN A 327 12.60 -4.74 10.44
C GLN A 327 12.56 -6.25 10.65
N ARG A 328 13.72 -6.91 10.68
CA ARG A 328 13.81 -8.26 11.24
C ARG A 328 13.67 -8.13 12.75
N GLN A 329 12.58 -8.63 13.32
CA GLN A 329 12.50 -8.92 14.75
C GLN A 329 12.59 -10.42 14.95
#